data_AF-A0A7G2IHY8-F1
#
_entry.id   AF-A0A7G2IHY8-F1
#
_cell.length_a   1.000
_cell.length_b   1.000
_cell.length_c   1.000
_cell.angle_alpha   90.00
_cell.angle_beta   90.00
_cell.angle_gamma   90.00
#
_symmetry.space_group_name_H-M   'P 1'
#
loop_
_entity.id
_entity.type
_entity.pdbx_description
1 polymer ?
#
loop_
_entity_poly.entity_id
_entity_poly.type
_entity_poly.pdbx_seq_one_letter_code
_entity_poly.pdbx_strand_id
1 'polypeptide(L)'
;MNYGDVLVMGGTSDARILCQQLDAANVAYTLSVATPTGKQLAGDIKGQVRCGRLEREQMIAWLQENQTRWVIDASHPYAEVVSRNIMNACEAAGVLLSRYQRPEQLSGLTHPQLYTVQSIPQACEVARRFGDRVLLTTGSKDLAIWREGLPEKTLLARVLPVPEVIQQCADLGFGVGEIFALCGPFSAEFNAAFLSPVSG
;
A
#
# COMPACT_ATOMS: atom_id res chain seq x y z
N MET A 1 -9.10 27.80 9.85
CA MET A 1 -8.80 26.51 10.49
C MET A 1 -7.30 26.30 10.36
N ASN A 2 -6.59 25.98 11.45
CA ASN A 2 -5.16 25.70 11.37
C ASN A 2 -4.98 24.23 10.92
N TYR A 3 -4.50 24.02 9.70
CA TYR A 3 -4.28 22.69 9.11
C TYR A 3 -2.94 22.06 9.55
N GLY A 4 -2.25 22.70 10.49
CA GLY A 4 -0.98 22.25 11.03
C GLY A 4 0.20 22.59 10.12
N ASP A 5 1.38 22.67 10.73
CA ASP A 5 2.61 23.06 10.05
C ASP A 5 3.19 21.90 9.20
N VAL A 6 2.66 20.68 9.39
CA VAL A 6 3.17 19.45 8.78
C VAL A 6 2.10 18.77 7.92
N LEU A 7 2.46 18.40 6.69
CA LEU A 7 1.63 17.56 5.82
C LEU A 7 2.23 16.15 5.73
N VAL A 8 1.50 15.16 6.22
CA VAL A 8 1.89 13.74 6.10
C VAL A 8 1.19 13.14 4.88
N MET A 9 1.94 12.75 3.86
CA MET A 9 1.43 12.06 2.68
C MET A 9 1.39 10.55 2.96
N GLY A 10 0.21 9.93 2.93
CA GLY A 10 0.08 8.56 3.43
C GLY A 10 -1.20 7.82 3.05
N GLY A 11 -1.60 6.91 3.93
CA GLY A 11 -2.55 5.82 3.66
C GLY A 11 -1.96 4.43 3.93
N THR A 12 -0.73 4.38 4.43
CA THR A 12 -0.02 3.19 4.90
C THR A 12 -0.10 3.09 6.42
N SER A 13 0.20 1.91 6.98
CA SER A 13 0.34 1.74 8.43
C SER A 13 1.49 2.60 9.00
N ASP A 14 2.54 2.87 8.22
CA ASP A 14 3.64 3.74 8.66
C ASP A 14 3.21 5.18 8.83
N ALA A 15 2.44 5.70 7.87
CA ALA A 15 1.92 7.06 7.96
C ALA A 15 1.12 7.25 9.25
N ARG A 16 0.33 6.23 9.64
CA ARG A 16 -0.39 6.25 10.92
C ARG A 16 0.55 6.25 12.12
N ILE A 17 1.57 5.40 12.14
CA ILE A 17 2.56 5.37 13.24
C ILE A 17 3.26 6.72 13.37
N LEU A 18 3.63 7.34 12.26
CA LEU A 18 4.22 8.69 12.24
C LEU A 18 3.25 9.74 12.79
N CYS A 19 1.97 9.68 12.39
CA CYS A 19 0.93 10.57 12.94
C CYS A 19 0.78 10.42 14.46
N GLN A 20 0.83 9.19 14.99
CA GLN A 20 0.80 8.94 16.44
C GLN A 20 2.03 9.51 17.17
N GLN A 21 3.20 9.48 16.54
CA GLN A 21 4.40 10.12 17.08
C GLN A 21 4.27 11.64 17.09
N LEU A 22 3.70 12.23 16.04
CA LEU A 22 3.40 13.67 15.99
C LEU A 22 2.35 14.07 17.05
N ASP A 23 1.34 13.22 17.29
CA ASP A 23 0.35 13.41 18.35
C ASP A 23 0.97 13.41 19.75
N ALA A 24 1.95 12.53 19.99
CA ALA A 24 2.68 12.45 21.25
C ALA A 24 3.61 13.67 21.45
N ALA A 25 4.15 14.21 20.35
CA ALA A 25 4.99 15.41 20.35
C ALA A 25 4.19 16.73 20.33
N ASN A 26 2.84 16.67 20.31
CA ASN A 26 1.95 17.83 20.14
C ASN A 26 2.26 18.70 18.91
N VAL A 27 2.68 18.06 17.81
CA VAL A 27 2.88 18.73 16.53
C VAL A 27 1.53 18.78 15.79
N ALA A 28 1.15 19.95 15.28
CA ALA A 28 -0.05 20.08 14.46
C ALA A 28 0.23 19.61 13.03
N TYR A 29 -0.57 18.67 12.52
CA TYR A 29 -0.40 18.13 11.17
C TYR A 29 -1.73 17.80 10.49
N THR A 30 -1.65 17.64 9.16
CA THR A 30 -2.70 17.04 8.34
C THR A 30 -2.19 15.76 7.69
N LEU A 31 -2.94 14.66 7.85
CA LEU A 31 -2.75 13.42 7.11
C LEU A 31 -3.53 13.49 5.78
N SER A 32 -2.80 13.22 4.70
CA SER A 32 -3.27 13.19 3.32
C SER A 32 -3.41 11.77 2.83
N VAL A 33 -4.62 11.34 2.51
CA VAL A 33 -4.89 10.00 1.96
C VAL A 33 -5.60 10.08 0.62
N ALA A 34 -5.25 9.18 -0.30
CA ALA A 34 -5.82 9.17 -1.65
C ALA A 34 -7.25 8.59 -1.72
N THR A 35 -7.63 7.73 -0.76
CA THR A 35 -8.85 6.92 -0.83
C THR A 35 -9.67 6.95 0.47
N PRO A 36 -10.99 6.68 0.41
CA PRO A 36 -11.82 6.55 1.60
C PRO A 36 -11.33 5.46 2.57
N THR A 37 -10.81 4.34 2.05
CA THR A 37 -10.19 3.29 2.86
C THR A 37 -8.99 3.82 3.64
N GLY A 38 -8.13 4.64 3.02
CA GLY A 38 -7.02 5.28 3.71
C GLY A 38 -7.49 6.20 4.84
N LYS A 39 -8.63 6.88 4.66
CA LYS A 39 -9.23 7.74 5.69
C LYS A 39 -9.76 6.91 6.86
N GLN A 40 -10.39 5.77 6.58
CA GLN A 40 -10.84 4.84 7.63
C GLN A 40 -9.64 4.26 8.41
N LEU A 41 -8.56 3.92 7.72
CA LEU A 41 -7.35 3.35 8.33
C LEU A 41 -6.57 4.36 9.19
N ALA A 42 -6.76 5.66 9.00
CA ALA A 42 -6.15 6.70 9.83
C ALA A 42 -6.47 6.51 11.33
N GLY A 43 -7.68 6.04 11.65
CA GLY A 43 -8.11 5.75 13.02
C GLY A 43 -8.10 6.97 13.94
N ASP A 44 -7.78 6.75 15.21
CA ASP A 44 -7.81 7.75 16.28
C ASP A 44 -6.51 8.57 16.34
N ILE A 45 -6.31 9.42 15.33
CA ILE A 45 -5.25 10.43 15.33
C ILE A 45 -5.82 11.81 15.69
N LYS A 46 -5.02 12.67 16.33
CA LYS A 46 -5.48 14.03 16.72
C LYS A 46 -5.38 15.02 15.56
N GLY A 47 -4.51 14.77 14.59
CA GLY A 47 -4.35 15.60 13.40
C GLY A 47 -5.57 15.57 12.48
N GLN A 48 -5.62 16.50 11.54
CA GLN A 48 -6.69 16.52 10.54
C GLN A 48 -6.46 15.45 9.47
N VAL A 49 -7.54 14.95 8.85
CA VAL A 49 -7.44 13.98 7.75
C VAL A 49 -8.16 14.51 6.53
N ARG A 50 -7.43 14.74 5.43
CA ARG A 50 -8.03 14.98 4.11
C ARG A 50 -7.98 13.74 3.23
N CYS A 51 -9.10 13.50 2.55
CA CYS A 51 -9.25 12.42 1.58
C CYS A 51 -9.38 12.98 0.18
N GLY A 52 -8.65 12.40 -0.76
CA GLY A 52 -8.63 12.79 -2.17
C GLY A 52 -7.20 12.93 -2.68
N ARG A 53 -7.00 12.57 -3.94
CA ARG A 53 -5.72 12.76 -4.62
C ARG A 53 -5.43 14.26 -4.74
N LEU A 54 -4.17 14.62 -4.55
CA LEU A 54 -3.65 15.92 -4.94
C LEU A 54 -2.76 15.70 -6.14
N GLU A 55 -3.15 16.28 -7.26
CA GLU A 55 -2.22 16.50 -8.36
C GLU A 55 -1.20 17.58 -7.96
N ARG A 56 -0.11 17.66 -8.72
CA ARG A 56 1.04 18.51 -8.39
C ARG A 56 0.66 19.97 -8.11
N GLU A 57 -0.13 20.57 -8.99
CA GLU A 57 -0.53 21.98 -8.89
C GLU A 57 -1.43 22.21 -7.66
N GLN A 58 -2.32 21.27 -7.38
CA GLN A 58 -3.18 21.31 -6.19
C GLN A 58 -2.35 21.15 -4.91
N MET A 59 -1.28 20.34 -4.96
CA MET A 59 -0.37 20.19 -3.84
C MET A 59 0.41 21.49 -3.59
N ILE A 60 0.91 22.15 -4.64
CA ILE A 60 1.59 23.45 -4.49
C ILE A 60 0.65 24.48 -3.86
N ALA A 61 -0.58 24.60 -4.38
CA ALA A 61 -1.58 25.50 -3.83
C ALA A 61 -1.88 25.19 -2.35
N TRP A 62 -2.08 23.91 -2.02
CA TRP A 62 -2.31 23.48 -0.65
C TRP A 62 -1.16 23.86 0.29
N LEU A 63 0.09 23.59 -0.11
CA LEU A 63 1.27 23.89 0.71
C LEU A 63 1.38 25.40 1.00
N GLN A 64 1.07 26.24 0.02
CA GLN A 64 1.11 27.70 0.15
C GLN A 64 -0.06 28.23 1.00
N GLU A 65 -1.30 27.82 0.68
CA GLU A 65 -2.52 28.24 1.39
C GLU A 65 -2.48 27.89 2.88
N ASN A 66 -1.92 26.72 3.19
CA ASN A 66 -1.84 26.21 4.57
C ASN A 66 -0.53 26.56 5.26
N GLN A 67 0.35 27.34 4.62
CA GLN A 67 1.68 27.70 5.14
C GLN A 67 2.47 26.48 5.65
N THR A 68 2.36 25.37 4.94
CA THR A 68 2.99 24.11 5.34
C THR A 68 4.51 24.29 5.38
N ARG A 69 5.12 23.92 6.50
CA ARG A 69 6.56 24.08 6.73
C ARG A 69 7.35 22.80 6.47
N TRP A 70 6.67 21.66 6.58
CA TRP A 70 7.29 20.36 6.44
C TRP A 70 6.33 19.35 5.81
N VAL A 71 6.81 18.59 4.84
CA VAL A 71 6.11 17.45 4.25
C VAL A 71 6.83 16.17 4.63
N ILE A 72 6.08 15.20 5.12
CA ILE A 72 6.56 13.82 5.35
C ILE A 72 5.93 12.92 4.28
N ASP A 73 6.74 12.43 3.33
CA ASP A 73 6.31 11.41 2.38
C ASP A 73 6.41 10.02 3.03
N ALA A 74 5.27 9.53 3.51
CA ALA A 74 5.06 8.17 4.02
C ALA A 74 4.15 7.35 3.08
N SER A 75 4.14 7.71 1.79
CA SER A 75 3.44 6.93 0.77
C SER A 75 4.08 5.54 0.59
N HIS A 76 3.37 4.63 -0.06
CA HIS A 76 3.86 3.26 -0.25
C HIS A 76 5.17 3.28 -1.07
N PRO A 77 6.18 2.43 -0.76
CA PRO A 77 7.45 2.40 -1.49
C PRO A 77 7.33 2.32 -3.02
N TYR A 78 6.33 1.57 -3.51
CA TYR A 78 6.02 1.42 -4.94
C TYR A 78 5.22 2.57 -5.57
N ALA A 79 4.93 3.66 -4.84
CA ALA A 79 4.18 4.81 -5.34
C ALA A 79 5.10 5.86 -6.00
N GLU A 80 5.95 5.44 -6.93
CA GLU A 80 7.01 6.29 -7.53
C GLU A 80 6.49 7.61 -8.11
N VAL A 81 5.37 7.55 -8.85
CA VAL A 81 4.74 8.75 -9.45
C VAL A 81 4.30 9.75 -8.37
N VAL A 82 3.72 9.25 -7.28
CA VAL A 82 3.26 10.09 -6.17
C VAL A 82 4.45 10.75 -5.47
N SER A 83 5.49 9.98 -5.15
CA SER A 83 6.71 10.52 -4.54
C SER A 83 7.38 11.57 -5.42
N ARG A 84 7.41 11.38 -6.75
CA ARG A 84 7.94 12.38 -7.69
C ARG A 84 7.10 13.66 -7.70
N ASN A 85 5.79 13.54 -7.69
CA ASN A 85 4.89 14.70 -7.61
C ASN A 85 5.07 15.46 -6.30
N ILE A 86 5.24 14.76 -5.17
CA ILE A 86 5.51 15.37 -3.86
C ILE A 86 6.82 16.16 -3.89
N MET A 87 7.89 15.54 -4.41
CA MET A 87 9.21 16.18 -4.52
C MET A 87 9.13 17.49 -5.31
N ASN A 88 8.53 17.44 -6.51
CA ASN A 88 8.41 18.62 -7.37
C ASN A 88 7.52 19.71 -6.74
N ALA A 89 6.46 19.34 -6.03
CA ALA A 89 5.59 20.30 -5.35
C ALA A 89 6.29 20.98 -4.17
N CYS A 90 7.06 20.23 -3.38
CA CYS A 90 7.83 20.76 -2.27
C CYS A 90 8.93 21.71 -2.76
N GLU A 91 9.63 21.36 -3.84
CA GLU A 91 10.64 22.21 -4.47
C GLU A 91 10.04 23.52 -4.96
N ALA A 92 8.91 23.45 -5.69
CA ALA A 92 8.23 24.65 -6.19
C ALA A 92 7.66 25.54 -5.07
N ALA A 93 7.23 24.95 -3.96
CA ALA A 93 6.68 25.68 -2.82
C ALA A 93 7.75 26.12 -1.79
N GLY A 94 9.00 25.67 -1.93
CA GLY A 94 10.07 25.94 -0.96
C GLY A 94 9.87 25.27 0.40
N VAL A 95 9.24 24.08 0.43
CA VAL A 95 8.89 23.37 1.67
C VAL A 95 9.85 22.20 1.91
N LEU A 96 10.25 22.00 3.18
CA LEU A 96 11.10 20.88 3.57
C LEU A 96 10.39 19.54 3.29
N LEU A 97 11.07 18.60 2.65
CA LEU A 97 10.57 17.26 2.41
C LEU A 97 11.43 16.22 3.13
N SER A 98 10.79 15.35 3.91
CA SER A 98 11.39 14.13 4.46
C SER A 98 10.65 12.92 3.92
N ARG A 99 11.36 11.98 3.30
CA ARG A 99 10.78 10.73 2.83
C ARG A 99 11.04 9.62 3.84
N TYR A 100 9.97 9.02 4.35
CA TYR A 100 10.07 7.82 5.17
C TYR A 100 10.27 6.61 4.25
N GLN A 101 11.44 5.97 4.37
CA GLN A 101 11.74 4.71 3.70
C GLN A 101 11.99 3.66 4.76
N ARG A 102 11.24 2.56 4.72
CA ARG A 102 11.59 1.39 5.54
C ARG A 102 12.92 0.83 5.03
N PRO A 103 13.80 0.35 5.92
CA PRO A 103 14.93 -0.47 5.51
C PRO A 103 14.44 -1.62 4.62
N GLU A 104 15.12 -1.87 3.51
CA GLU A 104 14.81 -3.02 2.67
C GLU A 104 14.93 -4.30 3.50
N GLN A 105 13.82 -5.00 3.71
CA GLN A 105 13.82 -6.27 4.44
C GLN A 105 14.30 -7.45 3.57
N LEU A 106 14.44 -7.24 2.26
CA LEU A 106 14.78 -8.29 1.29
C LEU A 106 16.29 -8.52 1.14
N SER A 107 17.13 -7.51 1.36
CA SER A 107 18.57 -7.56 1.06
C SER A 107 19.37 -8.54 1.92
N GLY A 108 18.77 -9.13 2.96
CA GLY A 108 19.36 -10.20 3.77
C GLY A 108 18.55 -11.49 3.81
N LEU A 109 17.39 -11.57 3.14
CA LEU A 109 16.54 -12.74 3.20
C LEU A 109 17.06 -13.79 2.21
N THR A 110 17.69 -14.85 2.70
CA THR A 110 18.11 -15.99 1.88
C THR A 110 17.40 -17.24 2.37
N HIS A 111 16.68 -17.91 1.47
CA HIS A 111 16.04 -19.19 1.77
C HIS A 111 16.09 -20.08 0.53
N PRO A 112 16.32 -21.40 0.65
CA PRO A 112 16.36 -22.31 -0.51
C PRO A 112 15.10 -22.32 -1.37
N GLN A 113 13.96 -21.88 -0.80
CA GLN A 113 12.67 -21.79 -1.48
C GLN A 113 12.28 -20.34 -1.84
N LEU A 114 13.19 -19.38 -1.69
CA LEU A 114 12.98 -18.00 -2.11
C LEU A 114 13.54 -17.82 -3.53
N TYR A 115 12.71 -17.31 -4.44
CA TYR A 115 13.08 -17.03 -5.81
C TYR A 115 12.85 -15.55 -6.11
N THR A 116 13.88 -14.88 -6.62
CA THR A 116 13.80 -13.47 -7.03
C THR A 116 13.70 -13.41 -8.55
N VAL A 117 12.69 -12.68 -9.03
CA VAL A 117 12.41 -12.48 -10.45
C VAL A 117 12.11 -11.01 -10.71
N GLN A 118 12.24 -10.57 -11.97
CA GLN A 118 12.09 -9.16 -12.35
C GLN A 118 10.68 -8.83 -12.87
N SER A 119 9.81 -9.83 -13.04
CA SER A 119 8.47 -9.63 -13.59
C SER A 119 7.50 -10.76 -13.21
N ILE A 120 6.19 -10.48 -13.35
CA ILE A 120 5.14 -11.49 -13.14
C ILE A 120 5.25 -12.66 -14.14
N PRO A 121 5.50 -12.45 -15.44
CA PRO A 121 5.75 -13.57 -16.36
C PRO A 121 6.87 -14.51 -15.91
N GLN A 122 7.99 -13.98 -15.43
CA GLN A 122 9.08 -14.80 -14.85
C GLN A 122 8.63 -15.49 -13.56
N ALA A 123 7.82 -14.83 -12.73
CA ALA A 123 7.24 -15.44 -11.54
C ALA A 123 6.34 -16.63 -11.90
N CYS A 124 5.55 -16.53 -12.97
CA CYS A 124 4.74 -17.63 -13.50
C CYS A 124 5.62 -18.80 -13.93
N GLU A 125 6.70 -18.57 -14.68
CA GLU A 125 7.66 -19.63 -15.09
C GLU A 125 8.24 -20.41 -13.90
N VAL A 126 8.56 -19.70 -12.82
CA VAL A 126 9.03 -20.31 -11.57
C VAL A 126 7.89 -21.07 -10.89
N ALA A 127 6.72 -20.44 -10.74
CA ALA A 127 5.55 -21.00 -10.06
C ALA A 127 5.07 -22.33 -10.67
N ARG A 128 5.17 -22.50 -12.00
CA ARG A 128 4.78 -23.74 -12.69
C ARG A 128 5.46 -25.01 -12.19
N ARG A 129 6.66 -24.88 -11.60
CA ARG A 129 7.45 -26.00 -11.09
C ARG A 129 6.94 -26.53 -9.75
N PHE A 130 6.00 -25.83 -9.12
CA PHE A 130 5.45 -26.16 -7.81
C PHE A 130 4.00 -26.66 -7.93
N GLY A 131 3.35 -26.85 -6.78
CA GLY A 131 2.00 -27.42 -6.68
C GLY A 131 0.93 -26.64 -7.45
N ASP A 132 -0.30 -27.14 -7.43
CA ASP A 132 -1.37 -26.64 -8.30
C ASP A 132 -2.06 -25.37 -7.77
N ARG A 133 -1.77 -24.98 -6.53
CA ARG A 133 -2.39 -23.83 -5.86
C ARG A 133 -1.35 -22.74 -5.62
N VAL A 134 -1.66 -21.52 -6.03
CA VAL A 134 -0.77 -20.35 -5.88
C VAL A 134 -1.48 -19.25 -5.10
N LEU A 135 -0.94 -18.88 -3.93
CA LEU A 135 -1.41 -17.72 -3.17
C LEU A 135 -0.77 -16.43 -3.70
N LEU A 136 -1.61 -15.57 -4.26
CA LEU A 136 -1.23 -14.26 -4.76
C LEU A 136 -1.40 -13.21 -3.67
N THR A 137 -0.27 -12.68 -3.19
CA THR A 137 -0.22 -11.58 -2.23
C THR A 137 0.12 -10.24 -2.89
N THR A 138 -0.10 -10.12 -4.20
CA THR A 138 0.19 -8.94 -5.02
C THR A 138 -0.97 -7.94 -5.09
N GLY A 139 -2.13 -8.27 -4.50
CA GLY A 139 -3.36 -7.48 -4.61
C GLY A 139 -4.05 -7.65 -5.97
N SER A 140 -5.07 -6.82 -6.23
CA SER A 140 -6.00 -7.05 -7.35
C SER A 140 -5.52 -6.54 -8.71
N LYS A 141 -4.57 -5.59 -8.75
CA LYS A 141 -4.18 -4.89 -9.98
C LYS A 141 -3.62 -5.83 -11.04
N ASP A 142 -2.81 -6.80 -10.64
CA ASP A 142 -2.08 -7.67 -11.56
C ASP A 142 -2.72 -9.05 -11.74
N LEU A 143 -3.92 -9.28 -11.19
CA LEU A 143 -4.58 -10.59 -11.22
C LEU A 143 -4.84 -11.10 -12.64
N ALA A 144 -5.11 -10.19 -13.59
CA ALA A 144 -5.28 -10.56 -14.99
C ALA A 144 -4.01 -11.21 -15.57
N ILE A 145 -2.84 -10.63 -15.30
CA ILE A 145 -1.54 -11.14 -15.75
C ILE A 145 -1.26 -12.51 -15.13
N TRP A 146 -1.61 -12.69 -13.85
CA TRP A 146 -1.48 -13.97 -13.17
C TRP A 146 -2.41 -15.05 -13.76
N ARG A 147 -3.67 -14.73 -14.06
CA ARG A 147 -4.60 -15.70 -14.68
C ARG A 147 -4.19 -16.10 -16.08
N GLU A 148 -3.74 -15.15 -16.90
CA GLU A 148 -3.20 -15.46 -18.23
C GLU A 148 -1.89 -16.26 -18.15
N GLY A 149 -1.04 -15.96 -17.17
CA GLY A 149 0.25 -16.60 -17.00
C GLY A 149 0.20 -17.99 -16.37
N LEU A 150 -0.85 -18.35 -15.63
CA LEU A 150 -1.01 -19.64 -14.96
C LEU A 150 -2.42 -20.22 -15.14
N PRO A 151 -2.89 -20.42 -16.40
CA PRO A 151 -4.24 -20.91 -16.67
C PRO A 151 -4.51 -22.32 -16.11
N GLU A 152 -3.45 -23.09 -15.89
CA GLU A 152 -3.50 -24.46 -15.36
C GLU A 152 -3.53 -24.53 -13.82
N LYS A 153 -3.33 -23.40 -13.11
CA LYS A 153 -3.22 -23.37 -11.64
C LYS A 153 -4.49 -22.79 -11.00
N THR A 154 -4.81 -23.26 -9.80
CA THR A 154 -5.79 -22.62 -8.92
C THR A 154 -5.13 -21.40 -8.27
N LEU A 155 -5.64 -20.21 -8.59
CA LEU A 155 -5.09 -18.96 -8.07
C LEU A 155 -5.94 -18.50 -6.88
N LEU A 156 -5.27 -18.29 -5.75
CA LEU A 156 -5.86 -17.81 -4.51
C LEU A 156 -5.48 -16.33 -4.36
N ALA A 157 -6.41 -15.42 -4.60
CA ALA A 157 -6.16 -13.99 -4.56
C ALA A 157 -6.45 -13.42 -3.17
N ARG A 158 -5.42 -12.86 -2.50
CA ARG A 158 -5.61 -12.06 -1.29
C ARG A 158 -5.75 -10.58 -1.66
N VAL A 159 -6.94 -10.03 -1.47
CA VAL A 159 -7.32 -8.69 -1.95
C VAL A 159 -8.03 -7.88 -0.86
N LEU A 160 -8.14 -6.56 -1.06
CA LEU A 160 -8.87 -5.71 -0.12
C LEU A 160 -10.39 -6.02 -0.16
N PRO A 161 -11.09 -5.96 0.98
CA PRO A 161 -12.53 -6.20 1.07
C PRO A 161 -13.33 -4.98 0.60
N VAL A 162 -13.19 -4.64 -0.68
CA VAL A 162 -13.77 -3.44 -1.30
C VAL A 162 -14.62 -3.88 -2.50
N PRO A 163 -15.88 -3.43 -2.65
CA PRO A 163 -16.80 -3.96 -3.67
C PRO A 163 -16.22 -3.98 -5.08
N GLU A 164 -15.56 -2.90 -5.51
CA GLU A 164 -14.95 -2.80 -6.84
C GLU A 164 -13.83 -3.84 -7.03
N VAL A 165 -13.10 -4.16 -5.96
CA VAL A 165 -12.03 -5.17 -5.99
C VAL A 165 -12.60 -6.58 -6.05
N ILE A 166 -13.68 -6.85 -5.31
CA ILE A 166 -14.36 -8.15 -5.36
C ILE A 166 -14.99 -8.36 -6.74
N GLN A 167 -15.61 -7.33 -7.31
CA GLN A 167 -16.14 -7.37 -8.67
C GLN A 167 -15.03 -7.63 -9.69
N GLN A 168 -13.89 -6.94 -9.59
CA GLN A 168 -12.73 -7.18 -10.45
C GLN A 168 -12.26 -8.65 -10.40
N CYS A 169 -12.28 -9.28 -9.22
CA CYS A 169 -11.93 -10.70 -9.09
C CYS A 169 -12.96 -11.59 -9.79
N ALA A 170 -14.25 -11.31 -9.60
CA ALA A 170 -15.34 -12.06 -10.25
C ALA A 170 -15.28 -11.94 -11.78
N ASP A 171 -15.01 -10.75 -12.31
CA ASP A 171 -14.88 -10.49 -13.76
C ASP A 171 -13.69 -11.25 -14.37
N LEU A 172 -12.64 -11.50 -13.57
CA LEU A 172 -11.48 -12.32 -13.95
C LEU A 172 -11.71 -13.84 -13.73
N GLY A 173 -12.92 -14.23 -13.33
CA GLY A 173 -13.31 -15.62 -13.15
C GLY A 173 -12.73 -16.28 -11.90
N PHE A 174 -12.42 -15.51 -10.84
CA PHE A 174 -12.11 -16.08 -9.53
C PHE A 174 -13.39 -16.54 -8.83
N GLY A 175 -13.41 -17.80 -8.39
CA GLY A 175 -14.51 -18.39 -7.64
C GLY A 175 -14.54 -17.99 -6.17
N VAL A 176 -15.63 -18.34 -5.47
CA VAL A 176 -15.83 -18.02 -4.03
C VAL A 176 -14.73 -18.56 -3.11
N GLY A 177 -14.12 -19.69 -3.45
CA GLY A 177 -13.00 -20.29 -2.71
C GLY A 177 -11.62 -19.76 -3.09
N GLU A 178 -11.55 -18.85 -4.06
CA GLU A 178 -10.31 -18.29 -4.61
C GLU A 178 -10.09 -16.83 -4.18
N ILE A 179 -11.03 -16.21 -3.48
CA ILE A 179 -10.97 -14.80 -3.06
C ILE A 179 -10.85 -14.71 -1.53
N PHE A 180 -9.74 -14.18 -1.06
CA PHE A 180 -9.49 -13.88 0.35
C PHE A 180 -9.53 -12.37 0.57
N ALA A 181 -10.72 -11.86 0.84
CA ALA A 181 -10.98 -10.44 1.08
C ALA A 181 -10.55 -10.04 2.50
N LEU A 182 -9.30 -9.59 2.65
CA LEU A 182 -8.67 -9.33 3.95
C LEU A 182 -7.91 -7.99 3.92
N CYS A 183 -7.97 -7.23 5.01
CA CYS A 183 -7.16 -6.04 5.21
C CYS A 183 -6.13 -6.30 6.32
N GLY A 184 -4.85 -6.06 6.02
CA GLY A 184 -3.78 -6.19 7.00
C GLY A 184 -3.77 -5.05 8.05
N PRO A 185 -2.77 -5.03 8.94
CA PRO A 185 -1.55 -5.85 8.92
C PRO A 185 -1.80 -7.34 9.27
N PHE A 186 -0.94 -8.22 8.77
CA PHE A 186 -0.99 -9.66 9.07
C PHE A 186 0.23 -10.07 9.89
N SER A 187 0.03 -10.83 10.96
CA SER A 187 1.14 -11.38 11.75
C SER A 187 1.79 -12.59 11.06
N ALA A 188 2.97 -12.99 11.52
CA ALA A 188 3.63 -14.20 11.03
C ALA A 188 2.79 -15.45 11.34
N GLU A 189 2.20 -15.51 12.53
CA GLU A 189 1.33 -16.59 12.99
C GLU A 189 0.07 -16.71 12.11
N PHE A 190 -0.55 -15.57 11.77
CA PHE A 190 -1.69 -15.56 10.86
C PHE A 190 -1.30 -16.11 9.48
N ASN A 191 -0.18 -15.66 8.91
CA ASN A 191 0.26 -16.14 7.61
C ASN A 191 0.62 -17.63 7.64
N ALA A 192 1.27 -18.11 8.72
CA ALA A 192 1.58 -19.52 8.89
C ALA A 192 0.32 -20.39 8.99
N ALA A 193 -0.66 -19.98 9.78
CA ALA A 193 -1.95 -20.66 9.88
C ALA A 193 -2.69 -20.66 8.53
N PHE A 194 -2.66 -19.53 7.81
CA PHE A 194 -3.31 -19.37 6.52
C PHE A 194 -2.68 -20.26 5.42
N LEU A 195 -1.37 -20.47 5.47
CA LEU A 195 -0.62 -21.31 4.53
C LEU A 195 -0.61 -22.80 4.92
N SER A 196 -1.05 -23.13 6.14
CA SER A 196 -1.06 -24.50 6.61
C SER A 196 -2.11 -25.31 5.85
N PRO A 197 -1.79 -26.54 5.41
CA PRO A 197 -2.77 -27.40 4.76
C PRO A 197 -3.91 -27.69 5.75
N VAL A 198 -5.14 -27.38 5.35
CA VAL A 198 -6.32 -27.84 6.07
C VAL A 198 -6.43 -29.34 5.81
N SER A 199 -6.11 -30.14 6.82
CA SER A 199 -6.35 -31.58 6.77
C SER A 199 -7.85 -31.78 6.79
N GLY A 200 -8.42 -32.09 5.62
CA GLY A 200 -9.80 -32.55 5.47
C GLY A 200 -9.86 -34.07 5.51
#